data_AF-A0A059F025-F1
#
_entry.id   AF-A0A059F025-F1
#
_cell.length_a   1.000
_cell.length_b   1.000
_cell.length_c   1.000
_cell.angle_alpha   90.00
_cell.angle_beta   90.00
_cell.angle_gamma   90.00
#
_symmetry.space_group_name_H-M   'P 1'
#
loop_
_entity.id
_entity.type
_entity.pdbx_description
1 polymer ?
#
loop_
_entity_poly.entity_id
_entity_poly.type
_entity_poly.pdbx_seq_one_letter_code
_entity_poly.pdbx_strand_id
1 'polypeptide(L)'
;MDKRDLIHLSFYTIGLIFSLYGYISKEIPDEFIKQINYTPKKILLMTYNGLLLTITTIILGMFVLLYKGVNKRNNNIIKVHSTLSNIAFGIEVIVIIVYWPLNFINPLLVNSSAYKLGFRLPLIKQFSIHVFPFVICSVEALTCKLNTDYMKYVYLSSIGVIYTTVLFISVKVFKNKYPYSFMYKVNPFFIIFLNIILTIIACLSIEGVILLRKKYKK
;
A
#
# COMPACT_ATOMS: atom_id res chain seq x y z
N MET A 1 -30.38 0.67 0.19
CA MET A 1 -29.05 1.13 -0.24
C MET A 1 -29.27 2.13 -1.37
N ASP A 2 -28.68 3.31 -1.32
CA ASP A 2 -28.93 4.36 -2.34
C ASP A 2 -28.03 4.19 -3.58
N LYS A 3 -28.26 5.01 -4.63
CA LYS A 3 -27.47 4.96 -5.88
C LYS A 3 -25.98 5.25 -5.63
N ARG A 4 -25.64 6.07 -4.64
CA ARG A 4 -24.25 6.42 -4.31
C ARG A 4 -23.56 5.22 -3.66
N ASP A 5 -24.22 4.57 -2.71
CA ASP A 5 -23.72 3.36 -2.05
C ASP A 5 -23.48 2.23 -3.07
N LEU A 6 -24.34 2.09 -4.10
CA LEU A 6 -24.15 1.13 -5.20
C LEU A 6 -22.93 1.44 -6.07
N ILE A 7 -22.69 2.72 -6.40
CA ILE A 7 -21.50 3.15 -7.16
C ILE A 7 -20.23 2.83 -6.35
N HIS A 8 -20.24 3.15 -5.06
CA HIS A 8 -19.13 2.84 -4.16
C HIS A 8 -18.86 1.34 -4.04
N LEU A 9 -19.92 0.53 -3.90
CA LEU A 9 -19.79 -0.93 -3.83
C LEU A 9 -19.22 -1.50 -5.14
N SER A 10 -19.62 -0.97 -6.29
CA SER A 10 -19.07 -1.35 -7.60
C SER A 10 -17.58 -1.01 -7.68
N PHE A 11 -17.21 0.19 -7.22
CA PHE A 11 -15.82 0.63 -7.16
C PHE A 11 -14.97 -0.26 -6.24
N TYR A 12 -15.47 -0.62 -5.07
CA TYR A 12 -14.82 -1.57 -4.17
C TYR A 12 -14.68 -2.95 -4.78
N THR A 13 -15.70 -3.44 -5.47
CA THR A 13 -15.67 -4.76 -6.12
C THR A 13 -14.60 -4.80 -7.21
N ILE A 14 -14.57 -3.81 -8.10
CA ILE A 14 -13.55 -3.67 -9.14
C ILE A 14 -12.16 -3.57 -8.50
N GLY A 15 -12.05 -2.74 -7.47
CA GLY A 15 -10.80 -2.51 -6.78
C GLY A 15 -10.27 -3.75 -6.07
N LEU A 16 -11.15 -4.54 -5.48
CA LEU A 16 -10.82 -5.81 -4.84
C LEU A 16 -10.33 -6.83 -5.88
N ILE A 17 -10.99 -6.93 -7.04
CA ILE A 17 -10.59 -7.83 -8.13
C ILE A 17 -9.17 -7.51 -8.59
N PHE A 18 -8.87 -6.23 -8.88
CA PHE A 18 -7.52 -5.84 -9.30
C PHE A 18 -6.48 -6.05 -8.20
N SER A 19 -6.82 -5.70 -6.95
CA SER A 19 -5.87 -5.87 -5.83
C SER A 19 -5.58 -7.35 -5.56
N LEU A 20 -6.59 -8.21 -5.59
CA LEU A 20 -6.42 -9.66 -5.46
C LEU A 20 -5.64 -10.25 -6.64
N TYR A 21 -5.91 -9.81 -7.87
CA TYR A 21 -5.13 -10.21 -9.04
C TYR A 21 -3.65 -9.84 -8.90
N GLY A 22 -3.36 -8.63 -8.42
CA GLY A 22 -2.00 -8.19 -8.07
C GLY A 22 -1.35 -9.03 -6.96
N TYR A 23 -2.12 -9.43 -5.95
CA TYR A 23 -1.60 -10.20 -4.81
C TYR A 23 -1.32 -11.68 -5.14
N ILE A 24 -2.26 -12.33 -5.85
CA ILE A 24 -2.25 -13.77 -6.19
C ILE A 24 -1.28 -14.09 -7.32
N SER A 25 -0.98 -13.10 -8.17
CA SER A 25 0.21 -13.00 -9.00
C SER A 25 1.20 -14.17 -8.88
N LYS A 26 1.26 -15.03 -9.91
CA LYS A 26 2.26 -16.11 -10.06
C LYS A 26 3.64 -15.64 -9.60
N GLU A 27 4.25 -16.46 -8.76
CA GLU A 27 5.66 -16.35 -8.40
C GLU A 27 6.52 -16.38 -9.68
N ILE A 28 7.74 -15.87 -9.57
CA ILE A 28 8.71 -15.93 -10.66
C ILE A 28 8.76 -17.39 -11.16
N PRO A 29 8.70 -17.67 -12.48
CA PRO A 29 8.70 -19.05 -12.96
C PRO A 29 9.93 -19.82 -12.46
N ASP A 30 9.78 -21.11 -12.18
CA ASP A 30 10.83 -21.93 -11.55
C ASP A 30 12.17 -21.91 -12.29
N GLU A 31 12.13 -21.77 -13.62
CA GLU A 31 13.32 -21.61 -14.48
C GLU A 31 14.17 -20.40 -14.08
N PHE A 32 13.52 -19.30 -13.69
CA PHE A 32 14.18 -18.10 -13.22
C PHE A 32 14.50 -18.22 -11.73
N ILE A 33 13.64 -18.85 -10.91
CA ILE A 33 13.94 -19.08 -9.48
C ILE A 33 15.23 -19.87 -9.32
N LYS A 34 15.46 -20.92 -10.12
CA LYS A 34 16.70 -21.72 -10.07
C LYS A 34 17.95 -20.90 -10.39
N GLN A 35 17.82 -19.89 -11.25
CA GLN A 35 18.92 -18.98 -11.61
C GLN A 35 19.06 -17.82 -10.62
N ILE A 36 17.99 -17.52 -9.88
CA ILE A 36 17.94 -16.48 -8.87
C ILE A 36 18.27 -17.10 -7.52
N ASN A 37 19.51 -16.90 -7.09
CA ASN A 37 19.97 -17.34 -5.77
C ASN A 37 19.21 -16.70 -4.57
N TYR A 38 18.20 -15.85 -4.80
CA TYR A 38 17.39 -15.21 -3.74
C TYR A 38 16.12 -14.54 -4.29
N THR A 39 14.95 -14.94 -3.79
CA THR A 39 13.68 -14.22 -3.99
C THR A 39 13.19 -13.66 -2.65
N PRO A 40 12.93 -12.34 -2.53
CA PRO A 40 12.45 -11.76 -1.28
C PRO A 40 11.03 -12.25 -0.97
N LYS A 41 10.79 -12.61 0.30
CA LYS A 41 9.46 -12.98 0.78
C LYS A 41 8.51 -11.78 0.68
N LYS A 42 7.27 -11.99 0.24
CA LYS A 42 6.25 -10.92 0.08
C LYS A 42 6.11 -10.03 1.32
N ILE A 43 6.18 -10.59 2.53
CA ILE A 43 6.09 -9.84 3.79
C ILE A 43 7.19 -8.77 3.98
N LEU A 44 8.35 -8.92 3.33
CA LEU A 44 9.44 -7.96 3.38
C LEU A 44 9.26 -6.80 2.37
N LEU A 45 8.29 -6.90 1.47
CA LEU A 45 8.03 -5.90 0.44
C LEU A 45 6.91 -4.98 0.91
N MET A 46 7.25 -3.71 1.20
CA MET A 46 6.26 -2.68 1.54
C MET A 46 5.08 -2.63 0.55
N THR A 47 5.32 -2.82 -0.74
CA THR A 47 4.27 -2.91 -1.75
C THR A 47 3.21 -3.97 -1.44
N TYR A 48 3.62 -5.19 -1.07
CA TYR A 48 2.66 -6.25 -0.76
C TYR A 48 1.95 -6.01 0.58
N ASN A 49 2.64 -5.39 1.54
CA ASN A 49 2.02 -4.98 2.80
C ASN A 49 0.97 -3.87 2.59
N GLY A 50 1.27 -2.88 1.74
CA GLY A 50 0.31 -1.85 1.30
C GLY A 50 -0.89 -2.45 0.59
N LEU A 51 -0.65 -3.34 -0.37
CA LEU A 51 -1.70 -4.05 -1.10
C LEU A 51 -2.62 -4.85 -0.17
N LEU A 52 -2.07 -5.55 0.82
CA LEU A 52 -2.87 -6.30 1.80
C LEU A 52 -3.71 -5.37 2.69
N LEU A 53 -3.15 -4.22 3.10
CA LEU A 53 -3.89 -3.21 3.83
C LEU A 53 -5.02 -2.61 2.98
N THR A 54 -4.75 -2.33 1.70
CA THR A 54 -5.75 -1.85 0.73
C THR A 54 -6.89 -2.87 0.58
N ILE A 55 -6.58 -4.15 0.38
CA ILE A 55 -7.59 -5.23 0.33
C ILE A 55 -8.43 -5.26 1.61
N THR A 56 -7.77 -5.21 2.78
CA THR A 56 -8.46 -5.21 4.08
C THR A 56 -9.38 -4.01 4.23
N THR A 57 -8.93 -2.84 3.79
CA THR A 57 -9.69 -1.59 3.86
C THR A 57 -10.90 -1.64 2.93
N ILE A 58 -10.74 -2.13 1.69
CA ILE A 58 -11.84 -2.32 0.74
C ILE A 58 -12.90 -3.26 1.33
N ILE A 59 -12.49 -4.41 1.88
CA ILE A 59 -13.41 -5.37 2.51
C ILE A 59 -14.17 -4.70 3.66
N LEU A 60 -13.48 -3.95 4.52
CA LEU A 60 -14.10 -3.21 5.62
C LEU A 60 -15.07 -2.13 5.10
N GLY A 61 -14.75 -1.44 4.01
CA GLY A 61 -15.61 -0.47 3.36
C GLY A 61 -16.88 -1.09 2.78
N MET A 62 -16.77 -2.25 2.15
CA MET A 62 -17.93 -3.04 1.70
C MET A 62 -18.80 -3.44 2.89
N PHE A 63 -18.22 -3.91 3.99
CA PHE A 63 -18.96 -4.20 5.21
C PHE A 63 -19.66 -2.96 5.77
N VAL A 64 -18.99 -1.81 5.82
CA VAL A 64 -19.61 -0.55 6.27
C VAL A 64 -20.84 -0.22 5.44
N LEU A 65 -20.78 -0.33 4.10
CA LEU A 65 -21.90 -0.03 3.21
C LEU A 65 -23.07 -1.00 3.41
N LEU A 66 -22.79 -2.31 3.50
CA LEU A 66 -23.81 -3.34 3.67
C LEU A 66 -24.51 -3.23 5.03
N TYR A 67 -23.75 -2.98 6.11
CA TYR A 67 -24.29 -2.87 7.47
C TYR A 67 -24.97 -1.54 7.77
N LYS A 68 -24.65 -0.46 7.03
CA LYS A 68 -25.35 0.83 7.13
C LYS A 68 -26.86 0.68 6.89
N GLY A 69 -27.28 -0.33 6.12
CA GLY A 69 -28.68 -0.69 5.89
C GLY A 69 -29.36 -1.41 7.05
N VAL A 70 -28.61 -2.04 7.96
CA VAL A 70 -29.16 -2.91 9.02
C VAL A 70 -29.13 -2.24 10.40
N ASN A 71 -28.13 -1.39 10.69
CA ASN A 71 -28.05 -0.71 11.98
C ASN A 71 -27.23 0.59 11.91
N LYS A 72 -27.89 1.75 12.06
CA LYS A 72 -27.26 3.09 12.04
C LYS A 72 -26.24 3.36 13.17
N ARG A 73 -26.03 2.40 14.10
CA ARG A 73 -25.35 2.60 15.38
C ARG A 73 -23.86 2.24 15.42
N ASN A 74 -23.28 1.63 14.39
CA ASN A 74 -21.90 1.15 14.49
C ASN A 74 -20.83 2.21 14.15
N ASN A 75 -20.80 3.28 14.94
CA ASN A 75 -19.85 4.39 14.79
C ASN A 75 -18.38 3.95 14.86
N ASN A 76 -18.09 2.84 15.56
CA ASN A 76 -16.74 2.33 15.73
C ASN A 76 -16.19 1.74 14.42
N ILE A 77 -16.95 0.91 13.71
CA ILE A 77 -16.51 0.33 12.42
C ILE A 77 -16.27 1.45 11.41
N ILE A 78 -17.15 2.45 11.35
CA ILE A 78 -16.98 3.60 10.45
C ILE A 78 -15.71 4.40 10.80
N LYS A 79 -15.41 4.57 12.10
CA LYS A 79 -14.18 5.24 12.55
C LYS A 79 -12.94 4.43 12.18
N VAL A 80 -12.94 3.12 12.45
CA VAL A 80 -11.82 2.22 12.10
C VAL A 80 -11.59 2.22 10.60
N HIS A 81 -12.65 2.07 9.81
CA HIS A 81 -12.58 2.16 8.36
C HIS A 81 -11.94 3.46 7.89
N SER A 82 -12.44 4.61 8.35
CA SER A 82 -11.86 5.90 7.98
C SER A 82 -10.38 6.05 8.40
N THR A 83 -10.01 5.56 9.58
CA THR A 83 -8.60 5.53 10.00
C THR A 83 -7.75 4.67 9.07
N LEU A 84 -8.18 3.45 8.77
CA LEU A 84 -7.46 2.53 7.88
C LEU A 84 -7.37 3.07 6.45
N SER A 85 -8.42 3.68 5.91
CA SER A 85 -8.39 4.29 4.57
C SER A 85 -7.35 5.41 4.47
N ASN A 86 -7.20 6.24 5.50
CA ASN A 86 -6.16 7.29 5.50
C ASN A 86 -4.76 6.67 5.58
N ILE A 87 -4.56 5.64 6.41
CA ILE A 87 -3.28 4.95 6.53
C ILE A 87 -2.93 4.23 5.22
N ALA A 88 -3.87 3.50 4.63
CA ALA A 88 -3.73 2.80 3.36
C ALA A 88 -3.36 3.80 2.25
N PHE A 89 -4.07 4.93 2.15
CA PHE A 89 -3.73 6.00 1.24
C PHE A 89 -2.30 6.52 1.44
N GLY A 90 -1.89 6.80 2.68
CA GLY A 90 -0.53 7.24 2.98
C GLY A 90 0.54 6.21 2.56
N ILE A 91 0.29 4.92 2.78
CA ILE A 91 1.20 3.85 2.36
C ILE A 91 1.24 3.72 0.83
N GLU A 92 0.10 3.80 0.16
CA GLU A 92 0.05 3.72 -1.30
C GLU A 92 0.72 4.93 -1.97
N VAL A 93 0.66 6.13 -1.36
CA VAL A 93 1.48 7.27 -1.77
C VAL A 93 2.97 6.89 -1.73
N ILE A 94 3.44 6.32 -0.61
CA ILE A 94 4.84 5.87 -0.47
C ILE A 94 5.18 4.85 -1.56
N VAL A 95 4.32 3.86 -1.80
CA VAL A 95 4.53 2.84 -2.82
C VAL A 95 4.68 3.48 -4.19
N ILE A 96 3.79 4.39 -4.58
CA ILE A 96 3.84 5.06 -5.88
C ILE A 96 5.09 5.92 -6.05
N ILE A 97 5.41 6.79 -5.09
CA ILE A 97 6.53 7.75 -5.20
C ILE A 97 7.89 7.07 -5.14
N VAL A 98 7.99 5.88 -4.53
CA VAL A 98 9.23 5.11 -4.50
C VAL A 98 9.29 4.20 -5.74
N TYR A 99 8.24 3.42 -5.99
CA TYR A 99 8.26 2.40 -7.04
C TYR A 99 8.40 3.00 -8.43
N TRP A 100 7.50 3.91 -8.83
CA TRP A 100 7.42 4.34 -10.23
C TRP A 100 8.64 5.14 -10.71
N PRO A 101 9.14 6.13 -9.96
CA PRO A 101 10.36 6.83 -10.35
C PRO A 101 11.55 5.88 -10.49
N LEU A 102 11.72 4.96 -9.55
CA LEU A 102 12.82 3.98 -9.63
C LEU A 102 12.61 2.98 -10.77
N ASN A 103 11.37 2.50 -10.99
CA ASN A 103 11.04 1.59 -12.08
C ASN A 103 11.27 2.22 -13.45
N PHE A 104 10.97 3.52 -13.59
CA PHE A 104 11.17 4.30 -14.81
C PHE A 104 12.67 4.57 -15.08
N ILE A 105 13.43 4.97 -14.05
CA ILE A 105 14.88 5.21 -14.20
C ILE A 105 15.62 3.91 -14.50
N ASN A 106 15.40 2.88 -13.68
CA ASN A 106 15.97 1.56 -13.87
C ASN A 106 15.15 0.51 -13.11
N PRO A 107 14.40 -0.36 -13.82
CA PRO A 107 13.52 -1.34 -13.18
C PRO A 107 14.25 -2.35 -12.29
N LEU A 108 15.58 -2.49 -12.43
CA LEU A 108 16.40 -3.35 -11.57
C LEU A 108 16.56 -2.81 -10.13
N LEU A 109 16.23 -1.54 -9.89
CA LEU A 109 16.34 -0.92 -8.57
C LEU A 109 15.24 -1.40 -7.60
N VAL A 110 14.05 -1.72 -8.15
CA VAL A 110 12.85 -2.09 -7.36
C VAL A 110 12.36 -3.51 -7.61
N ASN A 111 12.81 -4.19 -8.68
CA ASN A 111 12.37 -5.54 -9.00
C ASN A 111 13.44 -6.59 -8.69
N SER A 112 12.99 -7.86 -8.63
CA SER A 112 13.83 -9.02 -8.34
C SER A 112 14.92 -9.21 -9.41
N SER A 113 15.92 -10.03 -9.08
CA SER A 113 16.94 -10.50 -10.02
C SER A 113 16.36 -11.20 -11.27
N ALA A 114 15.08 -11.60 -11.27
CA ALA A 114 14.40 -12.13 -12.46
C ALA A 114 14.35 -11.11 -13.60
N TYR A 115 14.25 -9.82 -13.29
CA TYR A 115 14.24 -8.77 -14.30
C TYR A 115 15.60 -8.65 -15.02
N LYS A 116 16.70 -9.03 -14.34
CA LYS A 116 18.02 -9.14 -14.99
C LYS A 116 18.08 -10.31 -15.97
N LEU A 117 17.26 -11.34 -15.75
CA LEU A 117 17.17 -12.52 -16.60
C LEU A 117 16.11 -12.37 -17.71
N GLY A 118 15.53 -11.17 -17.88
CA GLY A 118 14.55 -10.87 -18.92
C GLY A 118 13.09 -11.13 -18.53
N PHE A 119 12.82 -11.70 -17.35
CA PHE A 119 11.45 -11.86 -16.87
C PHE A 119 10.88 -10.53 -16.37
N ARG A 120 9.82 -10.03 -17.03
CA ARG A 120 9.08 -8.85 -16.59
C ARG A 120 7.62 -9.19 -16.34
N LEU A 121 7.05 -8.63 -15.28
CA LEU A 121 5.61 -8.75 -15.07
C LEU A 121 4.87 -7.95 -16.16
N PRO A 122 3.75 -8.47 -16.70
CA PRO A 122 2.89 -7.71 -17.61
C PRO A 122 2.47 -6.37 -16.99
N LEU A 123 2.34 -5.33 -17.81
CA LEU A 123 1.99 -3.97 -17.36
C LEU A 123 0.71 -3.93 -16.52
N ILE A 124 -0.33 -4.65 -16.95
CA ILE A 124 -1.60 -4.73 -16.21
C ILE A 124 -1.37 -5.18 -14.76
N LYS A 125 -0.42 -6.09 -14.55
CA LYS A 125 -0.12 -6.66 -13.24
C LYS A 125 0.71 -5.72 -12.39
N GLN A 126 1.65 -4.97 -12.99
CA GLN A 126 2.35 -3.88 -12.29
C GLN A 126 1.34 -2.81 -11.84
N PHE A 127 0.39 -2.44 -12.71
CA PHE A 127 -0.68 -1.52 -12.32
C PHE A 127 -1.57 -2.09 -11.22
N SER A 128 -1.91 -3.37 -11.24
CA SER A 128 -2.70 -4.02 -10.18
C SER A 128 -2.01 -4.05 -8.81
N ILE A 129 -0.68 -4.03 -8.79
CA ILE A 129 0.11 -4.04 -7.55
C ILE A 129 0.34 -2.62 -7.01
N HIS A 130 0.42 -1.61 -7.89
CA HIS A 130 0.84 -0.27 -7.50
C HIS A 130 -0.21 0.82 -7.78
N VAL A 131 -0.67 0.93 -9.02
CA VAL A 131 -1.50 2.06 -9.48
C VAL A 131 -2.96 1.91 -9.04
N PHE A 132 -3.56 0.74 -9.24
CA PHE A 132 -4.95 0.51 -8.87
C PHE A 132 -5.19 0.66 -7.37
N PRO A 133 -4.37 0.06 -6.46
CA PRO A 133 -4.49 0.28 -5.02
C PRO A 133 -4.46 1.77 -4.65
N PHE A 134 -3.50 2.52 -5.21
CA PHE A 134 -3.40 3.96 -5.00
C PHE A 134 -4.66 4.71 -5.44
N VAL A 135 -5.19 4.43 -6.63
CA VAL A 135 -6.42 5.07 -7.14
C VAL A 135 -7.60 4.77 -6.21
N ILE A 136 -7.75 3.54 -5.76
CA ILE A 136 -8.83 3.14 -4.86
C ILE A 136 -8.72 3.85 -3.52
N CYS A 137 -7.55 3.82 -2.89
CA CYS A 137 -7.31 4.52 -1.63
C CYS A 137 -7.47 6.03 -1.76
N SER A 138 -7.14 6.63 -2.90
CA SER A 138 -7.35 8.06 -3.15
C SER A 138 -8.83 8.43 -3.16
N VAL A 139 -9.62 7.68 -3.94
CA VAL A 139 -11.08 7.86 -3.98
C VAL A 139 -11.69 7.62 -2.59
N GLU A 140 -11.22 6.60 -1.88
CA GLU A 140 -11.71 6.27 -0.56
C GLU A 140 -11.36 7.35 0.48
N ALA A 141 -10.12 7.81 0.54
CA ALA A 141 -9.70 8.88 1.45
C ALA A 141 -10.48 10.18 1.18
N LEU A 142 -10.81 10.46 -0.08
CA LEU A 142 -11.67 11.59 -0.48
C LEU A 142 -13.13 11.41 -0.09
N THR A 143 -13.63 10.18 0.03
CA THR A 143 -15.07 9.90 0.13
C THR A 143 -15.56 9.30 1.44
N CYS A 144 -14.70 8.61 2.20
CA CYS A 144 -15.02 8.02 3.49
C CYS A 144 -15.39 9.10 4.53
N LYS A 145 -15.86 8.73 5.73
CA LYS A 145 -16.15 9.71 6.80
C LYS A 145 -14.91 10.55 7.10
N LEU A 146 -15.06 11.87 7.26
CA LEU A 146 -13.92 12.73 7.58
C LEU A 146 -13.38 12.34 8.95
N ASN A 147 -12.07 12.10 9.03
CA ASN A 147 -11.39 11.74 10.27
C ASN A 147 -10.24 12.71 10.55
N THR A 148 -10.49 13.63 11.48
CA THR A 148 -9.51 14.60 11.96
C THR A 148 -8.71 14.10 13.16
N ASP A 149 -8.93 12.86 13.61
CA ASP A 149 -8.20 12.25 14.72
C ASP A 149 -6.71 12.09 14.36
N TYR A 150 -5.82 12.42 15.29
CA TYR A 150 -4.38 12.33 15.09
C TYR A 150 -3.87 10.89 15.11
N MET A 151 -4.65 9.94 15.63
CA MET A 151 -4.27 8.53 15.77
C MET A 151 -3.83 7.88 14.45
N LYS A 152 -4.35 8.35 13.30
CA LYS A 152 -3.91 7.87 11.98
C LYS A 152 -2.41 8.15 11.71
N TYR A 153 -1.87 9.25 12.21
CA TYR A 153 -0.45 9.58 12.08
C TYR A 153 0.41 8.73 13.00
N VAL A 154 -0.09 8.47 14.22
CA VAL A 154 0.57 7.57 15.18
C VAL A 154 0.67 6.17 14.59
N TYR A 155 -0.43 5.62 14.09
CA TYR A 155 -0.43 4.29 13.48
C TYR A 155 0.45 4.20 12.23
N LEU A 156 0.42 5.21 11.37
CA LEU A 156 1.29 5.26 10.18
C LEU A 156 2.77 5.25 10.57
N SER A 157 3.14 6.04 11.58
CA SER A 157 4.51 6.09 12.12
C SER A 157 4.91 4.74 12.73
N SER A 158 4.01 4.11 13.49
CA SER A 158 4.23 2.77 14.05
C SER A 158 4.44 1.71 12.97
N ILE A 159 3.70 1.75 11.86
CA ILE A 159 3.91 0.85 10.71
C ILE A 159 5.31 1.05 10.13
N GLY A 160 5.77 2.29 9.97
CA GLY A 160 7.11 2.60 9.49
C GLY A 160 8.22 2.03 10.38
N VAL A 161 8.07 2.19 11.70
CA VAL A 161 9.00 1.63 12.70
C VAL A 161 8.99 0.10 12.68
N ILE A 162 7.81 -0.53 12.70
CA ILE A 162 7.69 -2.00 12.65
C ILE A 162 8.33 -2.55 11.38
N TYR A 163 8.03 -1.95 10.23
CA TYR A 163 8.60 -2.38 8.95
C TYR A 163 10.14 -2.26 8.94
N THR A 164 10.68 -1.15 9.43
CA THR A 164 12.13 -0.94 9.51
C THR A 164 12.80 -1.94 10.44
N THR A 165 12.18 -2.25 11.58
CA THR A 165 12.66 -3.26 12.54
C THR A 165 12.66 -4.66 11.92
N VAL A 166 11.56 -5.07 11.28
CA VAL A 166 11.46 -6.38 10.59
C VAL A 166 12.51 -6.49 9.49
N LEU A 167 12.71 -5.41 8.72
CA LEU A 167 13.73 -5.34 7.67
C LEU A 167 15.14 -5.49 8.24
N PHE A 168 15.44 -4.77 9.34
CA PHE A 168 16.74 -4.82 10.00
C PHE A 168 17.03 -6.21 10.56
N ILE A 169 16.07 -6.83 11.25
CA ILE A 169 16.18 -8.20 11.77
C ILE A 169 16.43 -9.18 10.62
N SER A 170 15.64 -9.11 9.54
CA SER A 170 15.80 -9.97 8.36
C SER A 170 17.20 -9.90 7.76
N VAL A 171 17.74 -8.68 7.60
CA VAL A 171 19.03 -8.49 6.92
C VAL A 171 20.22 -8.70 7.86
N LYS A 172 20.17 -8.19 9.09
CA LYS A 172 21.33 -8.21 10.00
C LYS A 172 21.42 -9.46 10.84
N VAL A 173 20.29 -9.99 11.30
CA VAL A 173 20.25 -11.20 12.14
C VAL A 173 20.22 -12.44 11.25
N PHE A 174 19.27 -12.49 10.31
CA PHE A 174 19.09 -13.67 9.45
C PHE A 174 19.96 -13.65 8.19
N LYS A 175 20.79 -12.61 7.99
CA LYS A 175 21.69 -12.45 6.84
C LYS A 175 20.97 -12.55 5.49
N ASN A 176 19.67 -12.24 5.43
CA ASN A 176 18.93 -12.18 4.18
C ASN A 176 19.39 -10.96 3.37
N LYS A 177 19.20 -11.01 2.06
CA LYS A 177 19.42 -9.84 1.20
C LYS A 177 18.29 -8.82 1.40
N TYR A 178 18.58 -7.55 1.12
CA TYR A 178 17.54 -6.53 1.09
C TYR A 178 16.47 -6.88 0.03
N PRO A 179 15.19 -6.60 0.30
CA PRO A 179 14.10 -6.92 -0.61
C PRO A 179 14.07 -6.01 -1.84
N TYR A 180 14.65 -4.81 -1.75
CA TYR A 180 14.83 -3.89 -2.86
C TYR A 180 16.31 -3.63 -3.14
N SER A 181 16.71 -3.69 -4.41
CA SER A 181 18.11 -3.54 -4.82
C SER A 181 18.71 -2.18 -4.46
N PHE A 182 17.90 -1.10 -4.49
CA PHE A 182 18.37 0.24 -4.10
C PHE A 182 18.81 0.31 -2.63
N MET A 183 18.30 -0.58 -1.77
CA MET A 183 18.67 -0.64 -0.35
C MET A 183 20.02 -1.32 -0.11
N TYR A 184 20.54 -2.09 -1.07
CA TYR A 184 21.80 -2.82 -0.90
C TYR A 184 23.04 -1.91 -0.85
N LYS A 185 22.94 -0.72 -1.44
CA LYS A 185 24.06 0.24 -1.57
C LYS A 185 24.09 1.31 -0.48
N VAL A 186 23.17 1.26 0.48
CA VAL A 186 22.97 2.34 1.45
C VAL A 186 23.25 1.90 2.88
N ASN A 187 23.81 2.81 3.67
CA ASN A 187 24.03 2.62 5.10
C ASN A 187 22.69 2.36 5.82
N PRO A 188 22.60 1.47 6.83
CA PRO A 188 21.40 1.31 7.66
C PRO A 188 20.77 2.63 8.16
N PHE A 189 21.58 3.65 8.48
CA PHE A 189 21.07 4.97 8.87
C PHE A 189 20.26 5.66 7.77
N PHE A 190 20.63 5.45 6.50
CA PHE A 190 19.86 5.97 5.37
C PHE A 190 18.47 5.34 5.29
N ILE A 191 18.31 4.06 5.65
CA ILE A 191 17.00 3.39 5.63
C ILE A 191 16.07 4.01 6.68
N ILE A 192 16.60 4.29 7.87
CA ILE A 192 15.85 4.97 8.94
C ILE A 192 15.44 6.37 8.48
N PHE A 193 16.39 7.14 7.94
CA PHE A 193 16.13 8.48 7.44
C PHE A 193 15.10 8.51 6.30
N LEU A 194 15.23 7.58 5.34
CA LEU A 194 14.27 7.39 4.26
C LEU A 194 12.88 7.06 4.81
N ASN A 195 12.77 6.17 5.80
CA ASN A 195 11.49 5.84 6.41
C ASN A 195 10.83 7.05 7.07
N ILE A 196 11.61 7.90 7.76
CA ILE A 196 11.12 9.15 8.35
C ILE A 196 10.58 10.09 7.27
N ILE A 197 11.36 10.33 6.20
CA ILE A 197 10.93 11.18 5.09
C ILE A 197 9.65 10.65 4.44
N LEU A 198 9.60 9.36 4.13
CA LEU A 198 8.43 8.73 3.50
C LEU A 198 7.19 8.82 4.40
N THR A 199 7.36 8.65 5.71
CA THR A 199 6.28 8.82 6.69
C THR A 199 5.78 10.26 6.71
N ILE A 200 6.68 11.26 6.69
CA ILE A 200 6.31 12.67 6.62
C ILE A 200 5.51 12.96 5.34
N ILE A 201 5.98 12.46 4.18
CA ILE A 201 5.28 12.65 2.90
C ILE A 201 3.88 12.03 2.95
N ALA A 202 3.74 10.85 3.54
CA ALA A 202 2.45 10.20 3.70
C ALA A 202 1.51 10.98 4.62
N CYS A 203 2.00 11.49 5.76
CA CYS A 203 1.25 12.38 6.65
C CYS A 203 0.78 13.66 5.93
N LEU A 204 1.68 14.32 5.21
CA LEU A 204 1.36 15.52 4.43
C LEU A 204 0.31 15.25 3.35
N SER A 205 0.39 14.08 2.71
CA SER A 205 -0.60 13.69 1.70
C SER A 205 -1.98 13.48 2.30
N ILE A 206 -2.06 12.83 3.48
CA ILE A 206 -3.31 12.67 4.23
C ILE A 206 -3.89 14.05 4.61
N GLU A 207 -3.07 14.97 5.12
CA GLU A 207 -3.52 16.33 5.42
C GLU A 207 -3.99 17.08 4.17
N GLY A 208 -3.28 16.93 3.05
CA GLY A 208 -3.69 17.49 1.75
C GLY A 208 -5.08 17.02 1.35
N VAL A 209 -5.37 15.72 1.48
CA VAL A 209 -6.71 15.17 1.23
C VAL A 209 -7.75 15.76 2.20
N ILE A 210 -7.44 15.87 3.49
CA ILE A 210 -8.34 16.47 4.49
C ILE A 210 -8.66 17.92 4.13
N LEU A 211 -7.67 18.72 3.75
CA LEU A 211 -7.84 20.12 3.34
C LEU A 211 -8.69 20.24 2.08
N LEU A 212 -8.41 19.43 1.06
CA LEU A 212 -9.20 19.38 -0.18
C LEU A 212 -10.65 19.05 0.12
N ARG A 213 -10.91 18.06 0.99
CA ARG A 213 -12.27 17.70 1.39
C ARG A 213 -12.98 18.82 2.13
N LYS A 214 -12.31 19.51 3.06
CA LYS A 214 -12.88 20.66 3.77
C LYS A 214 -13.24 21.80 2.81
N LYS A 215 -12.47 21.97 1.73
CA LYS A 215 -12.72 22.99 0.71
C LYS A 215 -13.89 22.67 -0.21
N TYR A 216 -14.03 21.41 -0.65
CA TYR A 216 -14.98 21.02 -1.71
C TYR A 216 -16.20 20.21 -1.25
N LYS A 217 -16.28 19.80 0.03
CA LYS A 217 -17.45 19.11 0.60
C LYS A 217 -18.20 19.91 1.67
N LYS A 218 -18.23 21.25 1.51
CA LYS A 218 -19.29 22.05 2.11
C LYS A 218 -20.58 21.86 1.33
#